data_AF-A0A2D6UY21-F1
#
_entry.id   AF-A0A2D6UY21-F1
#
_cell.length_a   1.000
_cell.length_b   1.000
_cell.length_c   1.000
_cell.angle_alpha   90.00
_cell.angle_beta   90.00
_cell.angle_gamma   90.00
#
_symmetry.space_group_name_H-M   'P 1'
#
loop_
_entity.id
_entity.type
_entity.pdbx_description
1 polymer ?
#
loop_
_entity_poly.entity_id
_entity_poly.type
_entity_poly.pdbx_seq_one_letter_code
_entity_poly.pdbx_strand_id
1 'polypeptide(L)'
;FLDKLPVKALWGVGPATVKRLAQLGITTVSELRTFPLGALKDALGKVQGAHLHRLSFGIDERSVEPTHEAKSISNEETFANDLFDLPRVHSEISRLSDSVGKRLRGSENLARTLSLKVRLSDFSTLVRSVTLPNPTDSGKVIARETIALLDTIDLSIGVRLLGVGASKFSQAKNGLQLSFDEIGTNDREWRETEDAIDSIRSKYGPDSIGVASTLTEKGLNSKKRGIQQWGPESSK
;
A
#
# COMPACT_ATOMS: atom_id res chain seq x y z
N PHE A 1 -6.28 14.11 -35.82
CA PHE A 1 -5.84 12.75 -35.43
C PHE A 1 -6.68 12.20 -34.27
N LEU A 2 -6.72 12.90 -33.12
CA LEU A 2 -7.38 12.39 -31.91
C LEU A 2 -8.90 12.22 -32.00
N ASP A 3 -9.58 13.04 -32.80
CA ASP A 3 -11.05 13.20 -32.79
C ASP A 3 -11.81 11.88 -32.95
N LYS A 4 -11.33 10.98 -33.82
CA LYS A 4 -11.97 9.69 -34.11
C LYS A 4 -11.67 8.60 -33.08
N LEU A 5 -10.77 8.87 -32.12
CA LEU A 5 -10.40 7.88 -31.12
C LEU A 5 -11.50 7.76 -30.07
N PRO A 6 -11.75 6.54 -29.55
CA PRO A 6 -12.60 6.37 -28.38
C PRO A 6 -11.96 7.05 -27.17
N VAL A 7 -12.75 7.57 -26.24
CA VAL A 7 -12.22 8.21 -25.01
C VAL A 7 -11.34 7.28 -24.17
N LYS A 8 -11.53 5.96 -24.27
CA LYS A 8 -10.69 4.94 -23.62
C LYS A 8 -9.23 4.96 -24.12
N ALA A 9 -8.97 5.54 -25.30
CA ALA A 9 -7.60 5.70 -25.81
C ALA A 9 -6.82 6.80 -25.08
N LEU A 10 -7.50 7.70 -24.34
CA LEU A 10 -6.83 8.72 -23.54
C LEU A 10 -6.23 8.11 -22.28
N TRP A 11 -4.98 8.47 -22.00
CA TRP A 11 -4.28 8.06 -20.80
C TRP A 11 -5.03 8.54 -19.54
N GLY A 12 -5.18 7.65 -18.55
CA GLY A 12 -5.97 7.91 -17.34
C GLY A 12 -7.48 7.62 -17.46
N VAL A 13 -7.97 7.19 -18.63
CA VAL A 13 -9.37 6.76 -18.81
C VAL A 13 -9.51 5.25 -18.64
N GLY A 14 -9.77 4.82 -17.40
CA GLY A 14 -10.10 3.42 -17.09
C GLY A 14 -11.59 3.07 -17.27
N PRO A 15 -11.98 1.79 -17.08
CA PRO A 15 -13.36 1.32 -17.28
C PRO A 15 -14.44 2.11 -16.53
N ALA A 16 -14.16 2.53 -15.28
CA ALA A 16 -15.08 3.33 -14.48
C ALA A 16 -15.30 4.73 -15.08
N THR A 17 -14.22 5.37 -15.56
CA THR A 17 -14.29 6.68 -16.22
C THR A 17 -15.01 6.59 -17.56
N VAL A 18 -14.78 5.53 -18.34
CA VAL A 18 -15.54 5.26 -19.58
C VAL A 18 -17.04 5.18 -19.29
N LYS A 19 -17.44 4.43 -18.26
CA LYS A 19 -18.87 4.30 -17.89
C LYS A 19 -19.48 5.66 -17.52
N ARG A 20 -18.78 6.49 -16.76
CA ARG A 20 -19.23 7.85 -16.40
C ARG A 20 -19.34 8.77 -17.62
N LEU A 21 -18.35 8.74 -18.51
CA LEU A 21 -18.37 9.52 -19.75
C LEU A 21 -19.51 9.08 -20.68
N ALA A 22 -19.74 7.77 -20.80
CA ALA A 22 -20.85 7.22 -21.60
C ALA A 22 -22.23 7.66 -21.06
N GLN A 23 -22.39 7.81 -19.74
CA GLN A 23 -23.61 8.37 -19.14
C GLN A 23 -23.86 9.83 -19.53
N LEU A 24 -22.83 10.55 -19.94
CA LEU A 24 -22.90 11.92 -20.46
C LEU A 24 -23.01 11.97 -21.99
N GLY A 25 -23.13 10.81 -22.66
CA GLY A 25 -23.13 10.71 -24.13
C GLY A 25 -21.75 10.87 -24.76
N ILE A 26 -20.67 10.77 -23.98
CA ILE A 26 -19.30 10.95 -24.46
C ILE A 26 -18.64 9.58 -24.67
N THR A 27 -18.36 9.27 -25.92
CA THR A 27 -17.72 8.02 -26.38
C THR A 27 -16.46 8.29 -27.19
N THR A 28 -16.36 9.45 -27.85
CA THR A 28 -15.20 9.86 -28.66
C THR A 28 -14.43 11.04 -28.07
N VAL A 29 -13.18 11.20 -28.47
CA VAL A 29 -12.35 12.35 -28.03
C VAL A 29 -12.91 13.67 -28.58
N SER A 30 -13.53 13.69 -29.77
CA SER A 30 -14.21 14.89 -30.26
C SER A 30 -15.37 15.32 -29.37
N GLU A 31 -16.22 14.38 -28.95
CA GLU A 31 -17.34 14.66 -28.05
C GLU A 31 -16.83 15.23 -26.72
N LEU A 32 -15.78 14.62 -26.16
CA LEU A 32 -15.14 15.09 -24.93
C LEU A 32 -14.61 16.53 -25.07
N ARG A 33 -14.02 16.86 -26.22
CA ARG A 33 -13.46 18.19 -26.51
C ARG A 33 -14.54 19.26 -26.57
N THR A 34 -15.69 18.93 -27.17
CA THR A 34 -16.82 19.86 -27.30
C THR A 34 -17.68 19.95 -26.04
N PHE A 35 -17.49 19.04 -25.10
CA PHE A 35 -18.29 19.00 -23.88
C PHE A 35 -17.93 20.15 -22.93
N PRO A 36 -18.92 20.82 -22.29
CA PRO A 36 -18.63 21.93 -21.39
C PRO A 36 -17.71 21.52 -20.22
N LEU A 37 -16.60 22.24 -20.07
CA LEU A 37 -15.58 21.96 -19.04
C LEU A 37 -16.16 21.96 -17.61
N GLY A 38 -17.11 22.85 -17.31
CA GLY A 38 -17.77 22.90 -16.00
C GLY A 38 -18.48 21.59 -15.68
N ALA A 39 -19.35 21.13 -16.59
CA ALA A 39 -20.08 19.87 -16.44
C ALA A 39 -19.14 18.65 -16.38
N LEU A 40 -18.04 18.67 -17.13
CA LEU A 40 -17.04 17.60 -17.06
C LEU A 40 -16.33 17.55 -15.69
N LYS A 41 -16.01 18.71 -15.11
CA LYS A 41 -15.44 18.82 -13.76
C LYS A 41 -16.42 18.38 -12.68
N ASP A 42 -17.70 18.67 -12.86
CA ASP A 42 -18.74 18.26 -11.90
C ASP A 42 -18.94 16.74 -11.93
N ALA A 43 -18.93 16.14 -13.13
CA ALA A 43 -19.13 14.70 -13.28
C ALA A 43 -17.90 13.83 -12.89
N LEU A 44 -16.69 14.31 -13.17
CA LEU A 44 -15.44 13.53 -12.98
C LEU A 44 -14.56 14.02 -11.84
N GLY A 45 -14.87 15.18 -11.26
CA GLY A 45 -14.02 15.90 -10.32
C GLY A 45 -13.15 16.95 -11.01
N LYS A 46 -12.84 18.03 -10.26
CA LYS A 46 -12.17 19.23 -10.78
C LYS A 46 -10.84 18.94 -11.50
N VAL A 47 -10.01 18.08 -10.92
CA VAL A 47 -8.68 17.74 -11.46
C VAL A 47 -8.80 16.85 -12.69
N GLN A 48 -9.55 15.74 -12.57
CA GLN A 48 -9.67 14.77 -13.65
C GLN A 48 -10.40 15.35 -14.86
N GLY A 49 -11.48 16.09 -14.65
CA GLY A 49 -12.23 16.75 -15.72
C GLY A 49 -11.37 17.76 -16.48
N ALA A 50 -10.61 18.60 -15.76
CA ALA A 50 -9.66 19.53 -16.38
C ALA A 50 -8.57 18.80 -17.18
N HIS A 51 -8.01 17.74 -16.61
CA HIS A 51 -6.96 16.96 -17.25
C HIS A 51 -7.44 16.30 -18.54
N LEU A 52 -8.58 15.60 -18.52
CA LEU A 52 -9.13 14.93 -19.70
C LEU A 52 -9.53 15.93 -20.80
N HIS A 53 -10.06 17.09 -20.43
CA HIS A 53 -10.34 18.14 -21.40
C HIS A 53 -9.06 18.59 -22.10
N ARG A 54 -7.97 18.87 -21.39
CA ARG A 54 -6.67 19.22 -21.99
C ARG A 54 -6.12 18.11 -22.89
N LEU A 55 -6.18 16.85 -22.44
CA LEU A 55 -5.77 15.70 -23.25
C LEU A 55 -6.60 15.56 -24.53
N SER A 56 -7.87 15.96 -24.53
CA SER A 56 -8.68 15.96 -25.75
C SER A 56 -8.18 16.94 -26.82
N PHE A 57 -7.45 17.99 -26.43
CA PHE A 57 -6.74 18.91 -27.32
C PHE A 57 -5.28 18.48 -27.58
N GLY A 58 -4.84 17.33 -27.04
CA GLY A 58 -3.44 16.89 -27.12
C GLY A 58 -2.50 17.71 -26.24
N ILE A 59 -3.02 18.44 -25.25
CA ILE A 59 -2.22 19.29 -24.36
C ILE A 59 -1.84 18.50 -23.11
N ASP A 60 -0.55 18.17 -23.00
CA ASP A 60 0.06 17.58 -21.80
C ASP A 60 1.40 18.27 -21.52
N GLU A 61 1.43 19.14 -20.50
CA GLU A 61 2.60 19.94 -20.11
C GLU A 61 3.46 19.25 -19.04
N ARG A 62 3.16 17.99 -18.70
CA ARG A 62 3.91 17.27 -17.67
C ARG A 62 5.34 17.03 -18.13
N SER A 63 6.29 17.55 -17.37
CA SER A 63 7.70 17.24 -17.53
C SER A 63 7.97 15.76 -17.26
N VAL A 64 8.98 15.23 -17.93
CA VAL A 64 9.53 13.92 -17.59
C VAL A 64 10.28 14.06 -16.27
N GLU A 65 9.77 13.44 -15.22
CA GLU A 65 10.40 13.38 -13.90
C GLU A 65 11.16 12.06 -13.76
N PRO A 66 12.52 12.06 -13.81
CA PRO A 66 13.30 10.83 -13.76
C PRO A 66 13.31 10.20 -12.37
N THR A 67 13.01 10.99 -11.33
CA THR A 67 13.05 10.58 -9.93
C THR A 67 11.74 10.94 -9.24
N HIS A 68 11.20 10.02 -8.45
CA HIS A 68 10.03 10.28 -7.61
C HIS A 68 10.26 9.67 -6.23
N GLU A 69 10.07 10.46 -5.18
CA GLU A 69 10.15 9.97 -3.81
C GLU A 69 8.91 9.14 -3.48
N ALA A 70 9.11 7.98 -2.83
CA ALA A 70 7.99 7.17 -2.40
C ALA A 70 7.15 7.94 -1.35
N LYS A 71 5.84 8.06 -1.58
CA LYS A 71 4.92 8.72 -0.62
C LYS A 71 4.33 7.75 0.40
N SER A 72 4.43 6.46 0.12
CA SER A 72 3.96 5.37 0.97
C SER A 72 4.72 4.09 0.67
N ILE A 73 4.84 3.21 1.66
CA ILE A 73 5.40 1.87 1.56
C ILE A 73 4.36 0.94 2.16
N SER A 74 3.93 -0.06 1.41
CA SER A 74 2.98 -1.06 1.89
C SER A 74 3.38 -2.46 1.44
N ASN A 75 2.83 -3.44 2.15
CA ASN A 75 2.86 -4.84 1.76
C ASN A 75 1.47 -5.43 1.96
N GLU A 76 0.94 -6.09 0.94
CA GLU A 76 -0.38 -6.70 0.98
C GLU A 76 -0.37 -8.08 0.34
N GLU A 77 -1.24 -8.95 0.83
CA GLU A 77 -1.36 -10.33 0.36
C GLU A 77 -2.83 -10.74 0.26
N THR A 78 -3.19 -11.26 -0.92
CA THR A 78 -4.44 -12.00 -1.11
C THR A 78 -4.17 -13.46 -0.80
N PHE A 79 -4.91 -14.01 0.16
CA PHE A 79 -4.71 -15.39 0.59
C PHE A 79 -5.30 -16.39 -0.43
N ALA A 80 -4.85 -17.64 -0.39
CA ALA A 80 -5.44 -18.70 -1.21
C ALA A 80 -6.85 -19.04 -0.72
N ASN A 81 -7.00 -19.22 0.60
CA ASN A 81 -8.25 -19.45 1.30
C ASN A 81 -8.48 -18.31 2.29
N ASP A 82 -9.74 -17.98 2.54
CA ASP A 82 -10.10 -16.90 3.45
C ASP A 82 -9.73 -17.27 4.90
N LEU A 83 -9.28 -16.28 5.66
CA LEU A 83 -8.87 -16.45 7.05
C LEU A 83 -10.04 -16.16 7.97
N PHE A 84 -10.33 -17.12 8.85
CA PHE A 84 -11.38 -17.00 9.88
C PHE A 84 -10.79 -17.00 11.31
N ASP A 85 -9.51 -17.35 11.44
CA ASP A 85 -8.82 -17.47 12.72
C ASP A 85 -8.09 -16.17 13.08
N LEU A 86 -8.48 -15.55 14.19
CA LEU A 86 -7.93 -14.28 14.64
C LEU A 86 -6.42 -14.34 14.97
N PRO A 87 -5.91 -15.36 15.69
CA PRO A 87 -4.47 -15.59 15.85
C PRO A 87 -3.70 -15.62 14.52
N ARG A 88 -4.23 -16.30 13.50
CA ARG A 88 -3.63 -16.31 12.17
C ARG A 88 -3.64 -14.93 11.51
N VAL A 89 -4.73 -14.18 11.61
CA VAL A 89 -4.79 -12.78 11.13
C VAL A 89 -3.73 -11.91 11.80
N HIS A 90 -3.56 -12.01 13.12
CA HIS A 90 -2.53 -11.28 13.87
C HIS A 90 -1.10 -11.65 13.43
N SER A 91 -0.85 -12.95 13.20
CA SER A 91 0.43 -13.44 12.69
C SER A 91 0.73 -12.86 11.30
N GLU A 92 -0.25 -12.85 10.40
CA GLU A 92 -0.09 -12.28 9.06
C GLU A 92 0.15 -10.76 9.09
N ILE A 93 -0.58 -10.02 9.94
CA ILE A 93 -0.32 -8.57 10.13
C ILE A 93 1.10 -8.35 10.66
N SER A 94 1.57 -9.16 11.60
CA SER A 94 2.93 -9.07 12.13
C SER A 94 3.98 -9.30 11.04
N ARG A 95 3.78 -10.31 10.19
CA ARG A 95 4.65 -10.61 9.05
C ARG A 95 4.69 -9.47 8.03
N LEU A 96 3.53 -8.92 7.68
CA LEU A 96 3.43 -7.79 6.75
C LEU A 96 4.09 -6.53 7.33
N SER A 97 3.91 -6.28 8.63
CA SER A 97 4.51 -5.17 9.37
C SER A 97 6.03 -5.25 9.41
N ASP A 98 6.60 -6.43 9.68
CA ASP A 98 8.05 -6.66 9.61
C ASP A 98 8.62 -6.35 8.21
N SER A 99 7.91 -6.79 7.16
CA SER A 99 8.32 -6.44 5.79
C SER A 99 8.24 -4.95 5.48
N VAL A 100 7.27 -4.22 6.06
CA VAL A 100 7.16 -2.76 5.90
C VAL A 100 8.27 -2.05 6.67
N GLY A 101 8.51 -2.43 7.93
CA GLY A 101 9.59 -1.90 8.77
C GLY A 101 10.96 -2.08 8.13
N LYS A 102 11.26 -3.28 7.62
CA LYS A 102 12.50 -3.55 6.87
C LYS A 102 12.68 -2.63 5.66
N ARG A 103 11.61 -2.35 4.91
CA ARG A 103 11.65 -1.45 3.74
C ARG A 103 11.82 0.02 4.16
N LEU A 104 11.20 0.43 5.26
CA LEU A 104 11.38 1.76 5.84
C LEU A 104 12.84 1.98 6.20
N ARG A 105 13.43 1.08 6.99
CA ARG A 105 14.86 1.11 7.37
C ARG A 105 15.79 1.11 6.17
N GLY A 106 15.56 0.21 5.20
CA GLY A 106 16.35 0.15 3.97
C GLY A 106 16.24 1.38 3.06
N SER A 107 15.27 2.26 3.31
CA SER A 107 15.11 3.55 2.61
C SER A 107 15.43 4.76 3.49
N GLU A 108 15.98 4.55 4.70
CA GLU A 108 16.27 5.59 5.71
C GLU A 108 15.05 6.46 6.07
N ASN A 109 13.84 5.91 5.95
CA ASN A 109 12.58 6.60 6.22
C ASN A 109 11.95 6.13 7.53
N LEU A 110 11.48 7.08 8.32
CA LEU A 110 10.52 6.85 9.40
C LEU A 110 9.12 7.22 8.91
N ALA A 111 8.08 6.54 9.40
CA ALA A 111 6.70 6.82 9.02
C ALA A 111 5.85 7.21 10.22
N ARG A 112 4.96 8.19 10.03
CA ARG A 112 4.06 8.64 11.08
C ARG A 112 2.66 8.03 10.98
N THR A 113 2.18 7.80 9.75
CA THR A 113 0.84 7.26 9.54
C THR A 113 0.93 5.80 9.11
N LEU A 114 0.29 4.93 9.89
CA LEU A 114 0.17 3.50 9.64
C LEU A 114 -1.25 3.19 9.17
N SER A 115 -1.38 2.25 8.24
CA SER A 115 -2.67 1.83 7.71
C SER A 115 -2.81 0.32 7.67
N LEU A 116 -4.03 -0.14 7.96
CA LEU A 116 -4.48 -1.51 7.78
C LEU A 116 -5.55 -1.53 6.70
N LYS A 117 -5.33 -2.35 5.67
CA LYS A 117 -6.30 -2.69 4.63
C LYS A 117 -6.77 -4.12 4.87
N VAL A 118 -8.08 -4.30 4.96
CA VAL A 118 -8.72 -5.61 5.06
C VAL A 118 -9.70 -5.73 3.89
N ARG A 119 -9.59 -6.81 3.11
CA ARG A 119 -10.65 -7.22 2.19
C ARG A 119 -11.33 -8.45 2.76
N LEU A 120 -12.64 -8.39 2.88
CA LEU A 120 -13.45 -9.51 3.36
C LEU A 120 -13.81 -10.47 2.21
N SER A 121 -14.38 -11.63 2.53
CA SER A 121 -14.72 -12.67 1.55
C SER A 121 -15.76 -12.24 0.51
N ASP A 122 -16.59 -11.24 0.83
CA ASP A 122 -17.53 -10.59 -0.10
C ASP A 122 -16.88 -9.53 -1.01
N PHE A 123 -15.55 -9.42 -0.96
CA PHE A 123 -14.72 -8.43 -1.66
C PHE A 123 -14.92 -6.97 -1.20
N SER A 124 -15.69 -6.72 -0.15
CA SER A 124 -15.73 -5.41 0.51
C SER A 124 -14.35 -5.08 1.09
N THR A 125 -13.91 -3.83 0.93
CA THR A 125 -12.57 -3.40 1.36
C THR A 125 -12.70 -2.31 2.41
N LEU A 126 -12.15 -2.56 3.60
CA LEU A 126 -12.05 -1.61 4.69
C LEU A 126 -10.60 -1.14 4.83
N VAL A 127 -10.43 0.16 5.04
CA VAL A 127 -9.13 0.76 5.37
C VAL A 127 -9.28 1.54 6.66
N ARG A 128 -8.33 1.33 7.57
CA ARG A 128 -8.16 2.07 8.82
C ARG A 128 -6.75 2.60 8.89
N SER A 129 -6.57 3.71 9.59
CA SER A 129 -5.24 4.30 9.77
C SER A 129 -5.13 5.03 11.09
N VAL A 130 -3.94 5.01 11.66
CA VAL A 130 -3.57 5.78 12.85
C VAL A 130 -2.36 6.65 12.51
N THR A 131 -2.31 7.86 13.05
CA THR A 131 -1.13 8.72 12.98
C THR A 131 -0.51 8.79 14.36
N LEU A 132 0.73 8.32 14.46
CA LEU A 132 1.49 8.28 15.71
C LEU A 132 2.01 9.67 16.07
N PRO A 133 2.22 9.97 17.36
CA PRO A 133 2.88 11.20 17.78
C PRO A 133 4.34 11.24 17.27
N ASN A 134 5.05 10.12 17.40
CA ASN A 134 6.44 9.93 16.98
C ASN A 134 6.51 9.02 15.76
N PRO A 135 7.35 9.32 14.76
CA PRO A 135 7.49 8.49 13.57
C PRO A 135 8.31 7.22 13.89
N THR A 136 7.98 6.11 13.23
CA THR A 136 8.61 4.80 13.47
C THR A 136 8.97 4.10 12.16
N ASP A 137 9.98 3.24 12.23
CA ASP A 137 10.33 2.24 11.24
C ASP A 137 10.38 0.82 11.84
N SER A 138 9.94 0.65 13.09
CA SER A 138 9.94 -0.64 13.77
C SER A 138 8.79 -1.52 13.30
N GLY A 139 9.11 -2.73 12.84
CA GLY A 139 8.09 -3.71 12.44
C GLY A 139 7.18 -4.09 13.59
N LYS A 140 7.72 -4.19 14.81
CA LYS A 140 6.96 -4.49 16.02
C LYS A 140 5.97 -3.38 16.39
N VAL A 141 6.40 -2.12 16.37
CA VAL A 141 5.50 -0.98 16.61
C VAL A 141 4.40 -0.95 15.55
N ILE A 142 4.76 -1.12 14.28
CA ILE A 142 3.78 -1.16 13.18
C ILE A 142 2.76 -2.28 13.41
N ALA A 143 3.19 -3.48 13.80
CA ALA A 143 2.30 -4.60 14.07
C ALA A 143 1.34 -4.30 15.23
N ARG A 144 1.85 -3.79 16.36
CA ARG A 144 1.04 -3.43 17.54
C ARG A 144 -0.08 -2.46 17.17
N GLU A 145 0.28 -1.36 16.50
CA GLU A 145 -0.66 -0.29 16.17
C GLU A 145 -1.66 -0.71 15.08
N THR A 146 -1.23 -1.52 14.11
CA THR A 146 -2.13 -2.00 13.04
C THR A 146 -3.05 -3.13 13.52
N ILE A 147 -2.62 -3.98 14.45
CA ILE A 147 -3.50 -4.96 15.12
C ILE A 147 -4.58 -4.24 15.91
N ALA A 148 -4.26 -3.15 16.63
CA ALA A 148 -5.27 -2.37 17.35
C ALA A 148 -6.35 -1.75 16.42
N LEU A 149 -6.02 -1.49 15.15
CA LEU A 149 -7.02 -1.04 14.15
C LEU A 149 -8.03 -2.13 13.77
N LEU A 150 -7.68 -3.41 13.98
CA LEU A 150 -8.50 -4.56 13.65
C LEU A 150 -9.77 -4.61 14.52
N ASP A 151 -9.70 -4.13 15.77
CA ASP A 151 -10.83 -4.09 16.71
C ASP A 151 -12.02 -3.28 16.19
N THR A 152 -11.81 -2.44 15.17
CA THR A 152 -12.84 -1.61 14.53
C THR A 152 -13.48 -2.25 13.29
N ILE A 153 -13.16 -3.52 13.00
CA ILE A 153 -13.55 -4.23 11.78
C ILE A 153 -14.21 -5.55 12.17
N ASP A 154 -15.42 -5.79 11.68
CA ASP A 154 -16.06 -7.11 11.77
C ASP A 154 -15.41 -8.08 10.77
N LEU A 155 -14.87 -9.18 11.28
CA LEU A 155 -14.21 -10.23 10.50
C LEU A 155 -15.06 -11.50 10.38
N SER A 156 -16.33 -11.46 10.79
CA SER A 156 -17.25 -12.61 10.84
C SER A 156 -17.36 -13.37 9.51
N ILE A 157 -17.33 -12.65 8.38
CA ILE A 157 -17.43 -13.24 7.04
C ILE A 157 -16.10 -13.73 6.47
N GLY A 158 -14.99 -13.61 7.21
CA GLY A 158 -13.65 -14.04 6.81
C GLY A 158 -12.86 -12.98 6.04
N VAL A 159 -11.52 -13.15 6.05
CA VAL A 159 -10.56 -12.20 5.47
C VAL A 159 -9.89 -12.79 4.23
N ARG A 160 -10.09 -12.12 3.10
CA ARG A 160 -9.51 -12.48 1.79
C ARG A 160 -8.14 -11.85 1.53
N LEU A 161 -7.93 -10.62 1.99
CA LEU A 161 -6.65 -9.89 1.85
C LEU A 161 -6.35 -9.08 3.10
N LEU A 162 -5.08 -9.09 3.49
CA LEU A 162 -4.52 -8.16 4.47
C LEU A 162 -3.44 -7.29 3.83
N GLY A 163 -3.41 -6.02 4.20
CA GLY A 163 -2.38 -5.08 3.78
C GLY A 163 -1.98 -4.15 4.91
N VAL A 164 -0.68 -4.01 5.12
CA VAL A 164 -0.10 -3.04 6.05
C VAL A 164 0.61 -1.96 5.25
N GLY A 165 0.38 -0.70 5.60
CA GLY A 165 0.96 0.46 4.94
C GLY A 165 1.53 1.48 5.90
N ALA A 166 2.49 2.24 5.41
CA ALA A 166 3.16 3.32 6.11
C ALA A 166 3.27 4.53 5.17
N SER A 167 3.06 5.74 5.71
CA SER A 167 3.09 7.01 4.98
C SER A 167 3.43 8.18 5.90
N LYS A 168 3.44 9.41 5.35
CA LYS A 168 3.93 10.62 6.01
C LYS A 168 5.36 10.43 6.52
N PHE A 169 6.27 10.26 5.57
CA PHE A 169 7.66 9.97 5.87
C PHE A 169 8.39 11.19 6.43
N SER A 170 9.32 10.90 7.32
CA SER A 170 10.34 11.82 7.81
C SER A 170 11.69 11.14 7.76
N GLN A 171 12.74 11.87 7.42
CA GLN A 171 14.08 11.32 7.32
C GLN A 171 14.63 10.97 8.71
N ALA A 172 15.21 9.77 8.85
CA ALA A 172 15.73 9.30 10.14
C ALA A 172 16.85 10.19 10.73
N LYS A 173 17.52 10.99 9.88
CA LYS A 173 18.64 11.88 10.26
C LYS A 173 18.23 13.11 11.08
N ASN A 174 16.95 13.44 11.18
CA ASN A 174 16.48 14.66 11.85
C ASN A 174 16.37 14.59 13.37
N GLY A 175 16.90 13.52 14.00
CA GLY A 175 16.81 13.33 15.44
C GLY A 175 15.39 12.92 15.84
N LEU A 176 15.25 11.71 16.36
CA LEU A 176 14.02 11.29 17.04
C LEU A 176 13.94 12.09 18.36
N GLN A 177 13.07 13.09 18.43
CA GLN A 177 12.71 13.68 19.72
C GLN A 177 11.79 12.69 20.43
N LEU A 178 12.35 11.93 21.37
CA LEU A 178 11.63 10.90 22.13
C LEU A 178 10.67 11.56 23.12
N SER A 179 9.49 10.96 23.29
CA SER A 179 8.60 11.31 24.40
C SER A 179 8.99 10.51 25.64
N PHE A 180 8.75 11.07 26.83
CA PHE A 180 9.04 10.40 28.11
C PHE A 180 8.34 9.03 28.26
N ASP A 181 7.25 8.80 27.53
CA ASP A 181 6.50 7.54 27.54
C ASP A 181 7.27 6.36 26.90
N GLU A 182 8.23 6.65 26.00
CA GLU A 182 9.02 5.63 25.31
C GLU A 182 10.13 5.02 26.20
N ILE A 183 10.40 5.62 27.38
CA ILE A 183 11.36 5.10 28.37
C ILE A 183 10.82 3.83 29.06
N GLY A 184 9.50 3.66 29.14
CA GLY A 184 8.87 2.46 29.70
C GLY A 184 8.71 1.31 28.71
N THR A 185 8.93 1.54 27.42
CA THR A 185 8.81 0.56 26.35
C THR A 185 10.19 0.22 25.81
N ASN A 186 10.58 -1.06 25.75
CA ASN A 186 11.87 -1.50 25.16
C ASN A 186 12.00 -1.22 23.64
N ASP A 187 11.27 -0.26 23.07
CA ASP A 187 11.17 0.01 21.64
C ASP A 187 12.55 0.36 21.03
N ARG A 188 13.46 0.96 21.80
CA ARG A 188 14.86 1.17 21.40
C ARG A 188 15.66 -0.14 21.26
N GLU A 189 15.60 -1.01 22.26
CA GLU A 189 16.28 -2.31 22.21
C GLU A 189 15.74 -3.16 21.05
N TRP A 190 14.44 -3.05 20.77
CA TRP A 190 13.81 -3.72 19.64
C TRP A 190 14.29 -3.19 18.30
N ARG A 191 14.50 -1.88 18.14
CA ARG A 191 15.05 -1.30 16.90
C ARG A 191 16.46 -1.83 16.61
N GLU A 192 17.35 -1.79 17.60
CA GLU A 192 18.73 -2.32 17.46
C GLU A 192 18.72 -3.82 17.14
N THR A 193 17.78 -4.56 17.74
CA THR A 193 17.54 -5.98 17.42
C THR A 193 17.04 -6.17 15.99
N GLU A 194 16.12 -5.34 15.52
CA GLU A 194 15.58 -5.39 14.16
C GLU A 194 16.66 -5.07 13.09
N ASP A 195 17.57 -4.13 13.37
CA ASP A 195 18.74 -3.85 12.52
C ASP A 195 19.69 -5.05 12.43
N ALA A 196 19.91 -5.74 13.56
CA ALA A 196 20.71 -6.97 13.60
C ALA A 196 20.01 -8.11 12.83
N ILE A 197 18.70 -8.29 13.01
CA ILE A 197 17.87 -9.25 12.26
C ILE A 197 17.99 -9.00 10.76
N ASP A 198 17.89 -7.74 10.32
CA ASP A 198 17.98 -7.38 8.91
C ASP A 198 19.38 -7.64 8.35
N SER A 199 20.43 -7.40 9.13
CA SER A 199 21.81 -7.72 8.76
C SER A 199 22.01 -9.23 8.59
N ILE A 200 21.47 -10.05 9.49
CA ILE A 200 21.48 -11.52 9.38
C ILE A 200 20.76 -11.97 8.12
N ARG A 201 19.55 -11.45 7.85
CA ARG A 201 18.76 -11.78 6.66
C ARG A 201 19.45 -11.36 5.35
N SER A 202 20.18 -10.25 5.37
CA SER A 202 20.97 -9.79 4.23
C SER A 202 22.10 -10.76 3.90
N LYS A 203 22.74 -11.33 4.93
CA LYS A 203 23.87 -12.24 4.78
C LYS A 203 23.48 -13.69 4.51
N TYR A 204 22.44 -14.21 5.18
CA TYR A 204 22.08 -15.62 5.19
C TYR A 204 20.74 -15.95 4.51
N GLY A 205 20.04 -14.93 4.02
CA GLY A 205 18.76 -15.08 3.32
C GLY A 205 17.53 -14.82 4.20
N PRO A 206 16.35 -14.67 3.60
CA PRO A 206 15.15 -14.19 4.31
C PRO A 206 14.53 -15.21 5.28
N ASP A 207 14.83 -16.51 5.13
CA ASP A 207 14.35 -17.60 5.99
C ASP A 207 15.26 -17.85 7.21
N SER A 208 16.36 -17.10 7.37
CA SER A 208 17.36 -17.37 8.41
C SER A 208 16.91 -16.97 9.82
N ILE A 209 16.06 -15.95 9.92
CA ILE A 209 15.50 -15.44 11.18
C ILE A 209 14.19 -14.70 10.91
N GLY A 210 13.22 -14.84 11.81
CA GLY A 210 11.90 -14.26 11.64
C GLY A 210 11.10 -14.19 12.92
N VAL A 211 9.95 -13.52 12.85
CA VAL A 211 9.10 -13.31 14.02
C VAL A 211 8.56 -14.65 14.51
N ALA A 212 8.64 -14.91 15.81
CA ALA A 212 8.22 -16.19 16.39
C ALA A 212 6.75 -16.54 16.05
N SER A 213 5.86 -15.54 16.01
CA SER A 213 4.46 -15.73 15.63
C SER A 213 4.25 -16.22 14.20
N THR A 214 5.25 -16.09 13.33
CA THR A 214 5.23 -16.53 11.92
C THR A 214 5.86 -17.90 11.70
N LEU A 215 6.37 -18.54 12.76
CA LEU A 215 6.96 -19.86 12.70
C LEU A 215 5.88 -20.92 12.53
N THR A 216 6.01 -21.75 11.50
CA THR A 216 5.14 -22.91 11.25
C THR A 216 5.89 -24.21 11.54
N GLU A 217 5.20 -25.35 11.60
CA GLU A 217 5.84 -26.67 11.72
C GLU A 217 6.86 -26.96 10.60
N LYS A 218 6.73 -26.28 9.45
CA LYS A 218 7.63 -26.40 8.29
C LYS A 218 8.76 -25.34 8.30
N GLY A 219 8.88 -24.54 9.35
CA GLY A 219 9.86 -23.45 9.48
C GLY A 219 9.26 -22.06 9.22
N LEU A 220 10.14 -21.08 9.01
CA LEU A 220 9.76 -19.72 8.64
C LEU A 220 9.32 -19.69 7.18
N ASN A 221 8.16 -19.10 6.92
CA ASN A 221 7.62 -18.99 5.56
C ASN A 221 7.85 -17.56 5.04
N SER A 222 9.07 -17.26 4.58
CA SER A 222 9.34 -16.00 3.90
C SER A 222 9.04 -16.14 2.40
N LYS A 223 8.15 -15.29 1.89
CA LYS A 223 7.84 -15.29 0.46
C LYS A 223 9.03 -14.70 -0.30
N LYS A 224 9.76 -15.55 -1.03
CA LYS A 224 10.93 -15.12 -1.82
C LYS A 224 10.47 -14.22 -2.97
N ARG A 225 11.24 -13.14 -3.20
CA ARG A 225 11.04 -12.22 -4.32
C ARG A 225 11.14 -13.04 -5.63
N GLY A 226 10.05 -13.11 -6.40
CA GLY A 226 10.00 -13.89 -7.64
C GLY A 226 9.08 -15.12 -7.62
N ILE A 227 8.52 -15.50 -6.46
CA ILE A 227 7.43 -16.50 -6.41
C ILE A 227 6.15 -15.80 -6.88
N GLN A 228 5.93 -15.77 -8.19
CA GLN A 228 4.67 -15.34 -8.76
C GLN A 228 3.59 -16.38 -8.44
N GLN A 229 2.44 -15.93 -7.92
CA GLN A 229 1.24 -16.76 -7.80
C GLN A 229 0.50 -16.88 -9.15
N TRP A 230 0.88 -16.07 -10.14
CA TRP A 230 0.38 -16.07 -11.51
C TRP A 230 1.45 -15.67 -12.53
N GLY A 231 1.56 -16.48 -13.57
CA GLY A 231 2.60 -16.45 -14.61
C GLY A 231 3.11 -17.88 -14.84
N PRO A 232 3.55 -18.27 -16.05
CA PRO A 232 4.05 -19.62 -16.29
C PRO A 232 5.21 -19.90 -15.34
N GLU A 233 5.17 -21.05 -14.65
CA GLU A 233 6.29 -21.49 -13.82
C GLU A 233 7.56 -21.45 -14.66
N SER A 234 8.57 -20.74 -14.19
CA SER A 234 9.83 -20.61 -14.90
C SER A 234 10.40 -22.00 -15.13
N SER A 235 10.35 -22.45 -16.37
CA SER A 235 11.10 -23.60 -16.85
C SER A 235 12.59 -23.33 -16.64
N LYS A 236 13.21 -24.10 -15.76
CA LYS A 236 14.61 -24.51 -15.83
C LYS A 236 14.74 -25.90 -15.23
#